data_AF-A0A4Q5NLL6-F1
#
_entry.id   AF-A0A4Q5NLL6-F1
#
_cell.length_a   1.000
_cell.length_b   1.000
_cell.length_c   1.000
_cell.angle_alpha   90.00
_cell.angle_beta   90.00
_cell.angle_gamma   90.00
#
_symmetry.space_group_name_H-M   'P 1'
#
loop_
_entity.id
_entity.type
_entity.pdbx_description
1 polymer ?
#
loop_
_entity_poly.entity_id
_entity_poly.type
_entity_poly.pdbx_seq_one_letter_code
_entity_poly.pdbx_strand_id
1 'polypeptide(L)'
;MHDFTRAEGLVAEIERVFADTRGSSLDEVVPYLLADDWEGREVQAAFAGKTWADISLDLLIRNNVYLLFLSEEAQLLFLPGLMVASLSVHGVYEVAPPLMRAFSPRPYGQLVGGMETELERDKCAAVYQYVRFLADEFADVFNDEAHIELTVGYWRGRCE
;
A
#
# COMPACT_ATOMS: atom_id res chain seq x y z
N MET A 1 0.20 -19.22 12.78
CA MET A 1 1.48 -18.79 13.38
C MET A 1 2.14 -17.99 12.28
N HIS A 2 2.21 -16.67 12.43
CA HIS A 2 2.68 -15.81 11.35
C HIS A 2 4.16 -16.03 11.09
N ASP A 3 4.55 -16.05 9.83
CA ASP A 3 5.95 -16.17 9.41
C ASP A 3 6.65 -14.81 9.55
N PHE A 4 7.06 -14.50 10.78
CA PHE A 4 7.76 -13.24 11.10
C PHE A 4 9.09 -13.11 10.36
N THR A 5 9.77 -14.21 10.05
CA THR A 5 11.03 -14.19 9.29
C THR A 5 10.77 -13.80 7.83
N ARG A 6 9.67 -14.27 7.22
CA ARG A 6 9.24 -13.81 5.90
C ARG A 6 8.89 -12.32 5.89
N ALA A 7 8.22 -11.82 6.93
CA ALA A 7 7.90 -10.40 7.06
C ALA A 7 9.17 -9.53 7.17
N GLU A 8 10.13 -9.91 8.02
CA GLU A 8 11.41 -9.20 8.18
C GLU A 8 12.22 -9.16 6.87
N GLY A 9 12.28 -10.29 6.16
CA GLY A 9 12.95 -10.36 4.86
C GLY A 9 12.32 -9.44 3.82
N LEU A 10 10.98 -9.38 3.81
CA LEU A 10 10.24 -8.52 2.89
C LEU A 10 10.41 -7.04 3.21
N VAL A 11 10.44 -6.64 4.49
CA VAL A 11 10.75 -5.27 4.91
C VAL A 11 12.12 -4.85 4.36
N ALA A 12 13.15 -5.67 4.57
CA ALA A 12 14.51 -5.37 4.09
C ALA A 12 14.57 -5.25 2.56
N GLU A 13 13.81 -6.08 1.84
CA GLU A 13 13.71 -6.00 0.38
C GLU A 13 13.04 -4.70 -0.08
N ILE A 14 11.90 -4.34 0.52
CA ILE A 14 11.18 -3.09 0.21
C ILE A 14 12.06 -1.88 0.47
N GLU A 15 12.69 -1.80 1.65
CA GLU A 15 13.57 -0.68 1.99
C GLU A 15 14.74 -0.55 1.02
N ARG A 16 15.26 -1.68 0.49
CA ARG A 16 16.35 -1.69 -0.49
C ARG A 16 15.89 -1.19 -1.86
N VAL A 17 14.77 -1.70 -2.39
CA VAL A 17 14.34 -1.38 -3.76
C VAL A 17 13.65 -0.01 -3.89
N PHE A 18 13.14 0.53 -2.79
CA PHE A 18 12.55 1.88 -2.71
C PHE A 18 13.46 2.89 -2.00
N ALA A 19 14.76 2.60 -1.87
CA ALA A 19 15.71 3.49 -1.21
C ALA A 19 15.80 4.87 -1.89
N ASP A 20 15.58 4.92 -3.21
CA ASP A 20 15.60 6.13 -4.04
C ASP A 20 14.44 7.08 -3.75
N THR A 21 13.31 6.58 -3.25
CA THR A 21 12.12 7.39 -2.91
C THR A 21 11.99 7.68 -1.41
N ARG A 22 12.95 7.25 -0.58
CA ARG A 22 12.94 7.44 0.90
C ARG A 22 12.86 8.88 1.37
N GLY A 23 13.45 9.80 0.63
CA GLY A 23 13.45 11.22 0.96
C GLY A 23 12.32 12.04 0.32
N SER A 24 11.49 11.43 -0.53
CA SER A 24 10.42 12.15 -1.21
C SER A 24 9.41 12.66 -0.18
N SER A 25 9.22 13.98 -0.16
CA SER A 25 8.22 14.60 0.71
C SER A 25 6.84 14.24 0.20
N LEU A 26 5.97 13.86 1.12
CA LEU A 26 4.56 13.63 0.82
C LEU A 26 3.82 14.97 0.57
N ASP A 27 4.46 16.12 0.77
CA ASP A 27 3.92 17.41 0.30
C ASP A 27 3.89 17.51 -1.22
N GLU A 28 4.79 16.79 -1.92
CA GLU A 28 4.75 16.69 -3.39
C GLU A 28 3.53 15.90 -3.87
N VAL A 29 2.86 15.19 -2.96
CA VAL A 29 1.68 14.34 -3.20
C VAL A 29 0.35 15.09 -3.03
N VAL A 30 0.36 16.18 -2.26
CA VAL A 30 -0.82 16.98 -1.92
C VAL A 30 -1.64 17.48 -3.14
N PRO A 31 -1.05 17.80 -4.30
CA PRO A 31 -1.80 18.15 -5.51
C PRO A 31 -2.66 17.01 -6.07
N TYR A 32 -2.44 15.78 -5.58
CA TYR A 32 -3.00 14.55 -6.13
C TYR A 32 -4.08 13.93 -5.23
N LEU A 33 -4.75 14.74 -4.42
CA LEU A 33 -5.99 14.32 -3.76
C LEU A 33 -7.14 14.37 -4.77
N LEU A 34 -7.99 13.37 -4.73
CA LEU A 34 -9.06 13.19 -5.71
C LEU A 34 -10.26 14.12 -5.47
N ALA A 35 -10.35 14.69 -4.27
CA ALA A 35 -11.37 15.67 -3.90
C ALA A 35 -10.76 16.79 -3.04
N ASP A 36 -11.04 18.05 -3.39
CA ASP A 36 -10.83 19.22 -2.52
C ASP A 36 -12.05 19.41 -1.60
N ASP A 37 -12.34 18.36 -0.84
CA ASP A 37 -13.37 18.37 0.19
C ASP A 37 -12.75 18.19 1.58
N TRP A 38 -13.60 18.01 2.58
CA TRP A 38 -13.15 17.87 3.96
C TRP A 38 -12.29 16.61 4.16
N GLU A 39 -12.55 15.52 3.42
CA GLU A 39 -11.79 14.26 3.51
C GLU A 39 -10.38 14.46 2.94
N GLY A 40 -10.27 15.11 1.78
CA GLY A 40 -8.98 15.51 1.21
C GLY A 40 -8.14 16.36 2.17
N ARG A 41 -8.75 17.32 2.87
CA ARG A 41 -8.03 18.16 3.85
C ARG A 41 -7.54 17.40 5.07
N GLU A 42 -8.29 16.41 5.55
CA GLU A 42 -7.84 15.52 6.63
C GLU A 42 -6.68 14.63 6.17
N VAL A 43 -6.74 14.10 4.93
CA VAL A 43 -5.60 13.37 4.32
C VAL A 43 -4.37 14.26 4.25
N GLN A 44 -4.52 15.48 3.73
CA GLN A 44 -3.44 16.45 3.66
C GLN A 44 -2.85 16.73 5.05
N ALA A 45 -3.68 17.00 6.06
CA ALA A 45 -3.21 17.27 7.41
C ALA A 45 -2.49 16.06 8.04
N ALA A 46 -2.95 14.84 7.76
CA ALA A 46 -2.36 13.62 8.30
C ALA A 46 -0.98 13.31 7.71
N PHE A 47 -0.74 13.67 6.44
CA PHE A 47 0.47 13.31 5.71
C PHE A 47 1.40 14.48 5.33
N ALA A 48 0.98 15.73 5.55
CA ALA A 48 1.81 16.90 5.26
C ALA A 48 3.15 16.85 6.02
N GLY A 49 4.23 17.17 5.29
CA GLY A 49 5.61 17.18 5.78
C GLY A 49 6.16 15.81 6.16
N LYS A 50 5.43 14.71 5.92
CA LYS A 50 5.91 13.35 6.18
C LYS A 50 6.68 12.82 4.98
N THR A 51 7.54 11.85 5.23
CA THR A 51 8.13 10.95 4.25
C THR A 51 7.54 9.56 4.43
N TRP A 52 7.82 8.62 3.52
CA TRP A 52 7.34 7.25 3.73
C TRP A 52 7.95 6.60 4.98
N ALA A 53 9.14 7.03 5.43
CA ALA A 53 9.76 6.57 6.66
C ALA A 53 9.02 7.02 7.94
N ASP A 54 8.18 8.06 7.84
CA ASP A 54 7.36 8.56 8.94
C ASP A 54 6.00 7.84 9.05
N ILE A 55 5.70 6.93 8.12
CA ILE A 55 4.47 6.15 8.10
C ILE A 55 4.57 5.04 9.14
N SER A 56 3.79 5.15 10.20
CA SER A 56 3.65 4.12 11.23
C SER A 56 2.36 3.35 11.05
N LEU A 57 2.28 2.15 11.63
CA LEU A 57 1.05 1.37 11.64
C LEU A 57 -0.10 2.11 12.33
N ASP A 58 0.17 2.82 13.43
CA ASP A 58 -0.84 3.66 14.10
C ASP A 58 -1.39 4.76 13.19
N LEU A 59 -0.53 5.37 12.36
CA LEU A 59 -0.95 6.35 11.37
C LEU A 59 -1.86 5.69 10.34
N LEU A 60 -1.52 4.48 9.88
CA LEU A 60 -2.35 3.73 8.94
C LEU A 60 -3.70 3.35 9.52
N ILE A 61 -3.75 2.81 10.75
CA ILE A 61 -5.00 2.42 11.40
C ILE A 61 -5.94 3.62 11.53
N ARG A 62 -5.41 4.78 11.95
CA ARG A 62 -6.21 6.01 12.13
C ARG A 62 -6.70 6.62 10.81
N ASN A 63 -6.00 6.37 9.71
CA ASN A 63 -6.21 7.03 8.43
C ASN A 63 -6.48 6.04 7.28
N ASN A 64 -6.85 4.79 7.57
CA ASN A 64 -6.93 3.74 6.55
C ASN A 64 -7.97 4.05 5.46
N VAL A 65 -9.07 4.70 5.82
CA VAL A 65 -10.12 5.15 4.91
C VAL A 65 -9.61 6.22 3.94
N TYR A 66 -8.66 7.04 4.38
CA TYR A 66 -8.08 8.13 3.62
C TYR A 66 -7.17 7.65 2.48
N LEU A 67 -6.67 6.41 2.54
CA LEU A 67 -5.85 5.82 1.47
C LEU A 67 -6.61 5.69 0.14
N LEU A 68 -7.95 5.65 0.19
CA LEU A 68 -8.83 5.61 -0.97
C LEU A 68 -9.00 6.97 -1.68
N PHE A 69 -8.50 8.06 -1.07
CA PHE A 69 -8.59 9.42 -1.62
C PHE A 69 -7.27 9.91 -2.21
N LEU A 70 -6.24 9.06 -2.18
CA LEU A 70 -4.97 9.27 -2.83
C LEU A 70 -5.12 8.98 -4.33
N SER A 71 -4.56 9.85 -5.19
CA SER A 71 -4.35 9.45 -6.58
C SER A 71 -3.42 8.24 -6.68
N GLU A 72 -3.25 7.75 -7.89
CA GLU A 72 -2.29 6.73 -8.20
C GLU A 72 -0.83 7.18 -7.96
N GLU A 73 -0.47 8.39 -8.39
CA GLU A 73 0.85 8.99 -8.13
C GLU A 73 1.12 9.10 -6.64
N ALA A 74 0.09 9.47 -5.88
CA ALA A 74 0.15 9.50 -4.44
C ALA A 74 0.40 8.12 -3.85
N GLN A 75 -0.42 7.13 -4.21
CA GLN A 75 -0.29 5.75 -3.74
C GLN A 75 1.10 5.17 -3.99
N LEU A 76 1.73 5.49 -5.12
CA LEU A 76 3.09 5.05 -5.44
C LEU A 76 4.15 5.65 -4.49
N LEU A 77 4.02 6.92 -4.12
CA LEU A 77 4.94 7.57 -3.19
C LEU A 77 4.76 7.04 -1.75
N PHE A 78 3.52 6.68 -1.39
CA PHE A 78 3.21 6.06 -0.10
C PHE A 78 3.51 4.57 -0.04
N LEU A 79 3.61 3.90 -1.19
CA LEU A 79 3.67 2.45 -1.33
C LEU A 79 4.69 1.77 -0.40
N PRO A 80 5.98 2.16 -0.37
CA PRO A 80 6.94 1.52 0.52
C PRO A 80 6.59 1.71 2.00
N GLY A 81 6.15 2.91 2.40
CA GLY A 81 5.74 3.18 3.78
C GLY A 81 4.52 2.37 4.19
N LEU A 82 3.55 2.21 3.29
CA LEU A 82 2.36 1.38 3.50
C LEU A 82 2.72 -0.09 3.72
N MET A 83 3.59 -0.64 2.87
CA MET A 83 4.01 -2.04 2.96
C MET A 83 4.89 -2.29 4.20
N VAL A 84 5.85 -1.42 4.48
CA VAL A 84 6.75 -1.58 5.64
C VAL A 84 5.98 -1.44 6.96
N ALA A 85 5.13 -0.41 7.07
CA ALA A 85 4.37 -0.18 8.29
C ALA A 85 3.36 -1.30 8.55
N SER A 86 2.72 -1.83 7.50
CA SER A 86 1.78 -2.94 7.66
C SER A 86 2.49 -4.19 8.16
N LEU A 87 3.68 -4.52 7.65
CA LEU A 87 4.47 -5.70 8.05
C LEU A 87 5.01 -5.67 9.49
N SER A 88 4.77 -4.59 10.26
CA SER A 88 5.17 -4.55 11.66
C SER A 88 4.35 -5.53 12.52
N VAL A 89 5.02 -6.15 13.50
CA VAL A 89 4.67 -7.40 14.22
C VAL A 89 3.24 -7.43 14.82
N HIS A 90 2.57 -6.29 14.99
CA HIS A 90 1.28 -6.18 15.66
C HIS A 90 0.32 -5.22 14.94
N GLY A 91 -0.53 -5.73 14.04
CA GLY A 91 -1.72 -5.03 13.56
C GLY A 91 -1.93 -5.01 12.04
N VAL A 92 -1.18 -5.82 11.27
CA VAL A 92 -1.51 -6.12 9.85
C VAL A 92 -3.01 -6.44 9.68
N TYR A 93 -3.60 -7.21 10.59
CA TYR A 93 -5.00 -7.65 10.51
C TYR A 93 -6.00 -6.51 10.28
N GLU A 94 -5.80 -5.36 10.92
CA GLU A 94 -6.72 -4.22 10.84
C GLU A 94 -6.58 -3.45 9.52
N VAL A 95 -5.43 -3.57 8.87
CA VAL A 95 -5.09 -2.82 7.65
C VAL A 95 -4.97 -3.70 6.40
N ALA A 96 -4.96 -5.03 6.52
CA ALA A 96 -4.81 -5.95 5.40
C ALA A 96 -5.93 -5.83 4.36
N PRO A 97 -7.24 -5.81 4.73
CA PRO A 97 -8.31 -5.58 3.77
C PRO A 97 -8.23 -4.24 3.01
N PRO A 98 -8.07 -3.07 3.65
CA PRO A 98 -7.95 -1.80 2.92
C PRO A 98 -6.66 -1.73 2.09
N LEU A 99 -5.56 -2.34 2.54
CA LEU A 99 -4.34 -2.41 1.75
C LEU A 99 -4.51 -3.31 0.53
N MET A 100 -5.06 -4.52 0.65
CA MET A 100 -5.32 -5.36 -0.54
C MET A 100 -6.13 -4.62 -1.60
N ARG A 101 -7.16 -3.87 -1.19
CA ARG A 101 -7.96 -3.03 -2.10
C ARG A 101 -7.14 -1.93 -2.76
N ALA A 102 -6.29 -1.22 -2.01
CA ALA A 102 -5.43 -0.17 -2.57
C ALA A 102 -4.45 -0.70 -3.65
N PHE A 103 -4.07 -1.98 -3.55
CA PHE A 103 -3.18 -2.63 -4.51
C PHE A 103 -3.93 -3.34 -5.66
N SER A 104 -5.25 -3.27 -5.70
CA SER A 104 -6.06 -3.97 -6.70
C SER A 104 -6.17 -3.20 -8.02
N PRO A 105 -6.30 -3.87 -9.18
CA PRO A 105 -6.55 -3.18 -10.44
C PRO A 105 -7.94 -2.50 -10.45
N ARG A 106 -8.12 -1.50 -11.32
CA ARG A 106 -9.28 -0.58 -11.35
C ARG A 106 -10.68 -1.10 -11.77
N PRO A 107 -11.00 -2.37 -12.09
CA PRO A 107 -12.40 -2.74 -12.32
C PRO A 107 -13.18 -3.14 -11.05
N TYR A 108 -12.54 -3.24 -9.88
CA TYR A 108 -13.21 -3.64 -8.63
C TYR A 108 -13.68 -2.44 -7.80
N GLY A 109 -14.94 -2.04 -8.02
CA GLY A 109 -15.76 -1.29 -7.04
C GLY A 109 -15.34 0.14 -6.72
N GLN A 110 -15.70 1.07 -7.60
CA GLN A 110 -15.86 2.52 -7.40
C GLN A 110 -15.69 3.04 -5.95
N LEU A 111 -14.46 3.42 -5.62
CA LEU A 111 -14.00 4.76 -5.22
C LEU A 111 -12.47 4.65 -5.30
N VAL A 112 -11.92 5.47 -6.17
CA VAL A 112 -10.55 5.52 -6.69
C VAL A 112 -9.49 4.74 -5.89
N GLY A 113 -8.80 3.80 -6.55
CA GLY A 113 -7.72 3.05 -5.94
C GLY A 113 -7.39 1.85 -6.80
N GLY A 114 -6.42 2.04 -7.68
CA GLY A 114 -5.80 0.96 -8.41
C GLY A 114 -4.66 1.54 -9.20
N MET A 115 -3.46 1.00 -8.98
CA MET A 115 -2.23 1.53 -9.58
C MET A 115 -2.05 0.94 -10.98
N GLU A 116 -2.27 1.73 -12.02
CA GLU A 116 -2.02 1.36 -13.42
C GLU A 116 -0.59 1.72 -13.90
N THR A 117 0.23 2.33 -13.07
CA THR A 117 1.55 2.85 -13.43
C THR A 117 2.57 1.72 -13.51
N GLU A 118 3.49 1.85 -14.46
CA GLU A 118 4.59 0.93 -14.66
C GLU A 118 5.66 1.13 -13.57
N LEU A 119 5.97 0.06 -12.83
CA LEU A 119 7.06 0.03 -11.87
C LEU A 119 8.30 -0.58 -12.51
N GLU A 120 9.47 -0.14 -12.06
CA GLU A 120 10.71 -0.87 -12.33
C GLU A 120 10.59 -2.31 -11.83
N ARG A 121 11.24 -3.24 -12.54
CA ARG A 121 11.10 -4.68 -12.30
C ARG A 121 11.31 -5.09 -10.84
N ASP A 122 12.33 -4.55 -10.18
CA ASP A 122 12.65 -4.85 -8.78
C ASP A 122 11.58 -4.32 -7.81
N LYS A 123 11.05 -3.12 -8.06
CA LYS A 123 9.94 -2.52 -7.28
C LYS A 123 8.65 -3.33 -7.48
N CYS A 124 8.36 -3.73 -8.71
CA CYS A 124 7.22 -4.60 -9.03
C CYS A 124 7.32 -5.93 -8.28
N ALA A 125 8.49 -6.59 -8.35
CA ALA A 125 8.71 -7.86 -7.68
C ALA A 125 8.46 -7.78 -6.16
N ALA A 126 8.92 -6.72 -5.49
CA ALA A 126 8.66 -6.50 -4.07
C ALA A 126 7.17 -6.31 -3.76
N VAL A 127 6.45 -5.55 -4.60
CA VAL A 127 4.99 -5.39 -4.45
C VAL A 127 4.26 -6.71 -4.63
N TYR A 128 4.66 -7.52 -5.61
CA TYR A 128 4.09 -8.85 -5.80
C TYR A 128 4.32 -9.77 -4.59
N GLN A 129 5.53 -9.79 -4.04
CA GLN A 129 5.83 -10.57 -2.82
C GLN A 129 4.99 -10.11 -1.63
N TYR A 130 4.77 -8.80 -1.50
CA TYR A 130 3.91 -8.23 -0.47
C TYR A 130 2.44 -8.61 -0.61
N VAL A 131 1.86 -8.47 -1.81
CA VAL A 131 0.47 -8.86 -2.07
C VAL A 131 0.28 -10.35 -1.81
N ARG A 132 1.25 -11.19 -2.19
CA ARG A 132 1.24 -12.61 -1.86
C ARG A 132 1.35 -12.89 -0.37
N PHE A 133 2.19 -12.15 0.34
CA PHE A 133 2.27 -12.26 1.79
C PHE A 133 0.91 -11.97 2.43
N LEU A 134 0.24 -10.89 2.02
CA LEU A 134 -1.11 -10.59 2.50
C LEU A 134 -2.08 -11.74 2.21
N ALA A 135 -2.11 -12.22 0.97
CA ALA A 135 -2.98 -13.31 0.55
C ALA A 135 -2.74 -14.61 1.33
N ASP A 136 -1.48 -14.97 1.59
CA ASP A 136 -1.12 -16.21 2.28
C ASP A 136 -1.41 -16.14 3.81
N GLU A 137 -1.08 -15.02 4.44
CA GLU A 137 -1.12 -14.87 5.90
C GLU A 137 -2.48 -14.39 6.45
N PHE A 138 -3.27 -13.72 5.62
CA PHE A 138 -4.51 -13.05 6.01
C PHE A 138 -5.70 -13.49 5.13
N ALA A 139 -5.59 -14.63 4.45
CA ALA A 139 -6.65 -15.20 3.61
C ALA A 139 -8.03 -15.19 4.28
N ASP A 140 -8.07 -15.51 5.57
CA ASP A 140 -9.26 -15.67 6.39
C ASP A 140 -10.01 -14.37 6.70
N VAL A 141 -9.33 -13.22 6.60
CA VAL A 141 -9.96 -11.90 6.80
C VAL A 141 -10.40 -11.24 5.51
N PHE A 142 -10.05 -11.80 4.36
CA PHE A 142 -10.61 -11.39 3.09
C PHE A 142 -11.93 -12.14 2.84
N ASN A 143 -13.02 -11.39 2.78
CA ASN A 143 -14.36 -11.94 2.50
C ASN A 143 -14.60 -12.24 0.99
N ASP A 144 -13.58 -12.10 0.14
CA ASP A 144 -13.70 -12.17 -1.32
C ASP A 144 -12.44 -12.82 -1.92
N GLU A 145 -12.47 -14.14 -2.09
CA GLU A 145 -11.39 -14.91 -2.72
C GLU A 145 -11.14 -14.50 -4.17
N ALA A 146 -12.19 -14.14 -4.92
CA ALA A 146 -12.06 -13.71 -6.31
C ALA A 146 -11.27 -12.40 -6.41
N HIS A 147 -11.43 -11.50 -5.44
CA HIS A 147 -10.64 -10.28 -5.34
C HIS A 147 -9.16 -10.59 -5.06
N ILE A 148 -8.85 -11.52 -4.16
CA ILE A 148 -7.47 -11.93 -3.88
C ILE A 148 -6.82 -12.49 -5.15
N GLU A 149 -7.49 -13.41 -5.84
CA GLU A 149 -6.99 -14.03 -7.07
C GLU A 149 -6.74 -12.99 -8.16
N LEU A 150 -7.67 -12.05 -8.34
CA LEU A 150 -7.53 -10.94 -9.29
C LEU A 150 -6.30 -10.09 -8.97
N THR A 151 -6.11 -9.69 -7.72
CA THR A 151 -5.04 -8.80 -7.30
C THR A 151 -3.68 -9.49 -7.37
N VAL A 152 -3.58 -10.73 -6.91
CA VAL A 152 -2.35 -11.54 -7.05
C VAL A 152 -2.02 -11.78 -8.53
N GLY A 153 -3.02 -12.13 -9.34
CA GLY A 153 -2.86 -12.37 -10.77
C GLY A 153 -2.41 -11.13 -11.53
N TYR A 154 -2.94 -9.96 -11.18
CA TYR A 154 -2.55 -8.68 -11.74
C TYR A 154 -1.06 -8.37 -11.51
N TRP A 155 -0.61 -8.44 -10.25
CA TRP A 155 0.79 -8.16 -9.92
C TRP A 155 1.74 -9.20 -10.51
N ARG A 156 1.34 -10.48 -10.54
CA ARG A 156 2.11 -11.52 -11.23
C ARG A 156 2.34 -11.17 -12.70
N GLY A 157 1.27 -10.84 -13.43
CA GLY A 157 1.36 -10.53 -14.86
C GLY A 157 2.13 -9.24 -15.19
N ARG A 158 2.28 -8.33 -14.23
CA ARG A 158 3.08 -7.11 -14.39
C ARG A 158 4.57 -7.29 -14.09
N CYS A 159 4.91 -8.25 -13.24
CA CYS A 159 6.28 -8.41 -12.77
C CYS A 159 7.04 -9.56 -13.45
N GLU A 160 6.35 -10.43 -14.20
CA GLU A 160 6.92 -11.47 -15.09
C GLU A 160 7.49 -10.88 -16.38
#